data_AF-A0A9P0AWV9-F1
#
_entry.id   AF-A0A9P0AWV9-F1
#
_cell.length_a   1.000
_cell.length_b   1.000
_cell.length_c   1.000
_cell.angle_alpha   90.00
_cell.angle_beta   90.00
_cell.angle_gamma   90.00
#
_symmetry.space_group_name_H-M   'P 1'
#
loop_
_entity.id
_entity.type
_entity.pdbx_description
1 polymer ?
#
loop_
_entity_poly.entity_id
_entity_poly.type
_entity_poly.pdbx_seq_one_letter_code
_entity_poly.pdbx_strand_id
1 'polypeptide(L)'
;MGANSSKKLAAKCSFLSKDEQVIVGNSFRLASKNSEKIKEDELTKLWGAQMDPRLLQYINNYLFGLGESRINTVDLERFAELFVFCTRGTVDEKVKVLLISLGNNEQEDIDIPNNLVIEYVESIVASYMKIQKICNSKQYKSWATKGCVISPQNTQRFAESLTNELENKEIKRKALETWLQGSTVLGQLLLYVFMHLYNISHKDKALLGADKTALTSLQEAPECLENEKDRTLLPMCKNMELIPSYPSILDLNQIVFVNAHLPQLGTVLAEWRFLFSSEIHGESFSTLLGRIVNQGPSVLILEDKGGHVFGGFASSNWELGPKFYGDDSSFLFSLSPKMRVFPSTGYNQHFQYLNLHQQTLPNGLAMGGQHGYNGIWIDSEYGHGQCSQSCTTYQGYEQLSSAKDFQFRHLEVWGLGAPPLSAQEKGERVGSSGGGSVLDGNAENKAMLEMAGKKMHSDGLREPEPT
;
A
#
# COMPACT_ATOMS: atom_id res chain seq x y z
N MET A 1 -6.20 43.02 -14.91
CA MET A 1 -5.37 43.46 -13.75
C MET A 1 -5.23 42.41 -12.62
N GLY A 2 -5.90 41.25 -12.66
CA GLY A 2 -5.96 40.31 -11.52
C GLY A 2 -4.83 39.28 -11.36
N ALA A 3 -3.91 39.12 -12.33
CA ALA A 3 -2.87 38.07 -12.27
C ALA A 3 -1.87 38.26 -11.11
N ASN A 4 -1.70 39.49 -10.61
CA ASN A 4 -0.72 39.84 -9.58
C ASN A 4 -1.28 39.99 -8.16
N SER A 5 -2.60 40.09 -7.94
CA SER A 5 -3.12 40.39 -6.59
C SER A 5 -3.14 39.17 -5.67
N SER A 6 -3.60 38.00 -6.13
CA SER A 6 -3.67 36.79 -5.28
C SER A 6 -2.30 36.26 -4.89
N LYS A 7 -1.30 36.32 -5.80
CA LYS A 7 0.09 35.99 -5.46
C LYS A 7 0.69 36.97 -4.45
N LYS A 8 0.40 38.26 -4.59
CA LYS A 8 0.79 39.27 -3.60
C LYS A 8 0.07 39.08 -2.26
N LEU A 9 -1.17 38.61 -2.26
CA LEU A 9 -1.94 38.32 -1.05
C LEU A 9 -1.38 37.07 -0.35
N ALA A 10 -1.04 36.01 -1.09
CA ALA A 10 -0.38 34.82 -0.54
C ALA A 10 1.00 35.15 0.03
N ALA A 11 1.75 36.06 -0.61
CA ALA A 11 3.01 36.56 -0.08
C ALA A 11 2.87 37.35 1.25
N LYS A 12 1.66 37.77 1.63
CA LYS A 12 1.39 38.35 2.95
C LYS A 12 1.15 37.30 4.04
N CYS A 13 0.85 36.05 3.66
CA CYS A 13 0.72 34.94 4.61
C CYS A 13 2.12 34.44 4.99
N SER A 14 2.66 34.98 6.08
CA SER A 14 4.05 34.70 6.52
C SER A 14 4.32 33.24 6.84
N PHE A 15 3.28 32.46 7.14
CA PHE A 15 3.38 31.04 7.45
C PHE A 15 3.49 30.12 6.21
N LEU A 16 3.29 30.64 5.00
CA LEU A 16 3.46 29.89 3.75
C LEU A 16 4.89 29.97 3.22
N SER A 17 5.44 28.84 2.80
CA SER A 17 6.70 28.80 2.05
C SER A 17 6.54 29.42 0.65
N LYS A 18 7.64 29.74 -0.03
CA LYS A 18 7.59 30.33 -1.38
C LYS A 18 6.84 29.45 -2.38
N ASP A 19 7.02 28.13 -2.31
CA ASP A 19 6.36 27.18 -3.20
C ASP A 19 4.86 27.05 -2.86
N GLU A 20 4.54 27.04 -1.56
CA GLU A 20 3.15 26.99 -1.09
C GLU A 20 2.38 28.25 -1.46
N GLN A 21 3.01 29.43 -1.43
CA GLN A 21 2.39 30.67 -1.89
C GLN A 21 1.96 30.60 -3.36
N VAL A 22 2.70 29.86 -4.19
CA VAL A 22 2.33 29.63 -5.59
C VAL A 22 1.13 28.70 -5.67
N ILE A 23 1.16 27.57 -4.97
CA ILE A 23 0.08 26.57 -4.97
C ILE A 23 -1.22 27.19 -4.44
N VAL A 24 -1.20 27.68 -3.21
CA VAL A 24 -2.36 28.24 -2.52
C VAL A 24 -2.87 29.49 -3.25
N GLY A 25 -1.98 30.36 -3.70
CA GLY A 25 -2.36 31.58 -4.44
C GLY A 25 -3.03 31.27 -5.79
N ASN A 26 -2.60 30.21 -6.49
CA ASN A 26 -3.24 29.76 -7.72
C ASN A 26 -4.60 29.11 -7.45
N SER A 27 -4.67 28.24 -6.46
CA SER A 27 -5.91 27.56 -6.06
C SER A 27 -6.97 28.56 -5.61
N PHE A 28 -6.60 29.50 -4.74
CA PHE A 28 -7.49 30.54 -4.23
C PHE A 28 -8.06 31.39 -5.38
N ARG A 29 -7.21 31.77 -6.35
CA ARG A 29 -7.63 32.53 -7.53
C ARG A 29 -8.63 31.76 -8.39
N LEU A 30 -8.43 30.45 -8.55
CA LEU A 30 -9.34 29.58 -9.26
C LEU A 30 -10.70 29.46 -8.54
N ALA A 31 -10.68 29.23 -7.23
CA ALA A 31 -11.87 29.08 -6.38
C ALA A 31 -12.66 30.39 -6.22
N SER A 32 -11.96 31.53 -6.10
CA SER A 32 -12.57 32.86 -5.91
C SER A 32 -13.01 33.51 -7.23
N LYS A 33 -12.68 32.92 -8.39
CA LYS A 33 -12.83 33.56 -9.71
C LYS A 33 -12.12 34.93 -9.78
N ASN A 34 -10.94 35.05 -9.17
CA ASN A 34 -10.16 36.28 -9.01
C ASN A 34 -10.78 37.34 -8.06
N SER A 35 -11.70 36.94 -7.18
CA SER A 35 -12.20 37.81 -6.11
C SER A 35 -11.25 37.81 -4.89
N GLU A 36 -11.48 38.72 -3.94
CA GLU A 36 -10.75 38.77 -2.66
C GLU A 36 -11.22 37.73 -1.66
N LYS A 37 -12.39 37.13 -1.88
CA LYS A 37 -12.98 36.08 -1.04
C LYS A 37 -13.55 34.95 -1.89
N ILE A 38 -13.56 33.74 -1.36
CA ILE A 38 -14.18 32.56 -1.97
C ILE A 38 -15.60 32.41 -1.43
N LYS A 39 -16.59 32.24 -2.31
CA LYS A 39 -17.98 31.88 -1.92
C LYS A 39 -18.11 30.37 -1.78
N GLU A 40 -18.93 29.92 -0.83
CA GLU A 40 -19.16 28.48 -0.59
C GLU A 40 -19.58 27.73 -1.86
N ASP A 41 -20.55 28.24 -2.61
CA ASP A 41 -21.03 27.61 -3.84
C ASP A 41 -19.93 27.45 -4.90
N GLU A 42 -18.97 28.38 -4.96
CA GLU A 42 -17.87 28.33 -5.93
C GLU A 42 -16.83 27.28 -5.54
N LEU A 43 -16.53 27.16 -4.24
CA LEU A 43 -15.65 26.12 -3.74
C LEU A 43 -16.29 24.73 -3.89
N THR A 44 -17.57 24.60 -3.54
CA THR A 44 -18.36 23.37 -3.70
C THR A 44 -18.37 22.92 -5.16
N LYS A 45 -18.52 23.84 -6.12
CA LYS A 45 -18.44 23.52 -7.55
C LYS A 45 -17.04 23.05 -7.98
N LEU A 46 -15.98 23.63 -7.40
CA LEU A 46 -14.60 23.28 -7.73
C LEU A 46 -14.21 21.90 -7.17
N TRP A 47 -14.55 21.65 -5.91
CA TRP A 47 -14.09 20.49 -5.14
C TRP A 47 -15.08 19.31 -5.13
N GLY A 48 -16.38 19.54 -5.31
CA GLY A 48 -17.40 18.49 -5.19
C GLY A 48 -17.27 17.33 -6.18
N ALA A 49 -16.77 17.60 -7.38
CA ALA A 49 -16.50 16.53 -8.35
C ALA A 49 -15.25 15.70 -8.01
N GLN A 50 -14.37 16.20 -7.12
CA GLN A 50 -13.06 15.62 -6.85
C GLN A 50 -13.03 14.67 -5.63
N MET A 51 -13.95 14.82 -4.69
CA MET A 51 -13.91 14.12 -3.39
C MET A 51 -15.25 13.51 -3.00
N ASP A 52 -15.27 12.77 -1.89
CA ASP A 52 -16.50 12.30 -1.25
C ASP A 52 -17.34 13.49 -0.76
N PRO A 53 -18.67 13.50 -0.98
CA PRO A 53 -19.53 14.61 -0.55
C PRO A 53 -19.47 14.88 0.96
N ARG A 54 -19.26 13.87 1.81
CA ARG A 54 -19.13 14.06 3.26
C ARG A 54 -17.86 14.83 3.58
N LEU A 55 -16.74 14.52 2.92
CA LEU A 55 -15.49 15.26 3.12
C LEU A 55 -15.65 16.73 2.73
N LEU A 56 -16.35 17.01 1.62
CA LEU A 56 -16.65 18.38 1.23
C LEU A 56 -17.48 19.10 2.30
N GLN A 57 -18.49 18.43 2.87
CA GLN A 57 -19.29 19.00 3.95
C GLN A 57 -18.43 19.31 5.18
N TYR A 58 -17.54 18.39 5.59
CA TYR A 58 -16.61 18.59 6.70
C TYR A 58 -15.65 19.76 6.45
N ILE A 59 -15.14 19.89 5.23
CA ILE A 59 -14.29 21.02 4.83
C ILE A 59 -15.08 22.33 4.83
N ASN A 60 -16.32 22.33 4.34
CA ASN A 60 -17.18 23.51 4.37
C ASN A 60 -17.52 23.92 5.81
N ASN A 61 -17.76 22.97 6.72
CA ASN A 61 -17.96 23.25 8.14
C ASN A 61 -16.72 23.94 8.75
N TYR A 62 -15.52 23.50 8.38
CA TYR A 62 -14.28 24.14 8.81
C TYR A 62 -14.13 25.58 8.28
N LEU A 63 -14.32 25.76 6.99
CA LEU A 63 -14.08 27.04 6.32
C LEU A 63 -15.18 28.07 6.62
N PHE A 64 -16.44 27.64 6.53
CA PHE A 64 -17.61 28.51 6.58
C PHE A 64 -18.34 28.45 7.92
N GLY A 65 -18.02 27.53 8.83
CA GLY A 65 -18.73 27.37 10.11
C GLY A 65 -20.06 26.61 9.97
N LEU A 66 -20.80 26.54 11.07
CA LEU A 66 -22.02 25.74 11.22
C LEU A 66 -23.18 26.56 11.79
N GLY A 67 -24.41 26.14 11.49
CA GLY A 67 -25.62 26.74 12.06
C GLY A 67 -25.65 28.27 11.90
N GLU A 68 -25.90 28.96 13.01
CA GLU A 68 -26.04 30.43 13.05
C GLU A 68 -24.70 31.17 12.88
N SER A 69 -23.56 30.52 13.12
CA SER A 69 -22.24 31.13 12.93
C SER A 69 -21.69 30.94 11.51
N ARG A 70 -22.51 30.40 10.59
CA ARG A 70 -22.09 30.11 9.21
C ARG A 70 -21.91 31.40 8.40
N ILE A 71 -20.74 31.57 7.80
CA ILE A 71 -20.40 32.66 6.90
C ILE A 71 -20.49 32.22 5.44
N ASN A 72 -20.79 33.15 4.53
CA ASN A 72 -20.97 32.83 3.10
C ASN A 72 -19.68 32.93 2.27
N THR A 73 -18.62 33.49 2.85
CA THR A 73 -17.35 33.73 2.16
C THR A 73 -16.15 33.55 3.07
N VAL A 74 -15.07 32.96 2.56
CA VAL A 74 -13.76 32.86 3.25
C VAL A 74 -12.70 33.70 2.56
N ASP A 75 -11.77 34.24 3.35
CA ASP A 75 -10.59 34.93 2.85
C ASP A 75 -9.43 33.98 2.57
N LEU A 76 -8.32 34.53 2.06
CA LEU A 76 -7.14 33.74 1.73
C LEU A 76 -6.47 33.13 2.97
N GLU A 77 -6.49 33.83 4.10
CA GLU A 77 -5.81 33.39 5.31
C GLU A 77 -6.44 32.09 5.83
N ARG A 78 -7.77 32.07 5.99
CA ARG A 78 -8.50 30.86 6.42
C ARG A 78 -8.38 29.71 5.41
N PHE A 79 -8.38 30.02 4.11
CA PHE A 79 -8.18 29.03 3.05
C PHE A 79 -6.75 28.46 3.04
N ALA A 80 -5.74 29.28 3.30
CA ALA A 80 -4.34 28.87 3.39
C ALA A 80 -4.07 28.07 4.67
N GLU A 81 -4.72 28.43 5.78
CA GLU A 81 -4.62 27.71 7.05
C GLU A 81 -5.05 26.25 6.90
N LEU A 82 -6.20 25.99 6.26
CA LEU A 82 -6.68 24.63 5.97
C LEU A 82 -5.62 23.81 5.20
N PHE A 83 -4.99 24.41 4.19
CA PHE A 83 -3.94 23.73 3.42
C PHE A 83 -2.76 23.33 4.31
N VAL A 84 -2.26 24.26 5.12
CA VAL A 84 -1.10 24.03 5.96
C VAL A 84 -1.41 22.97 7.01
N PHE A 85 -2.55 23.09 7.69
CA PHE A 85 -2.95 22.18 8.76
C PHE A 85 -3.07 20.74 8.24
N CYS A 86 -3.67 20.54 7.08
CA CYS A 86 -3.86 19.21 6.51
C CYS A 86 -2.60 18.62 5.87
N THR A 87 -1.67 19.43 5.36
CA THR A 87 -0.48 18.94 4.64
C THR A 87 0.74 18.78 5.52
N ARG A 88 1.03 19.75 6.40
CA ARG A 88 2.23 19.73 7.26
C ARG A 88 1.98 20.28 8.67
N GLY A 89 0.72 20.47 9.05
CA GLY A 89 0.35 20.93 10.38
C GLY A 89 0.80 19.95 11.46
N THR A 90 0.95 20.50 12.66
CA THR A 90 1.12 19.76 13.89
C THR A 90 -0.10 18.89 14.18
N VAL A 91 0.05 17.94 15.11
CA VAL A 91 -1.07 17.09 15.55
C VAL A 91 -2.22 17.94 16.08
N ASP A 92 -1.91 18.98 16.87
CA ASP A 92 -2.90 19.91 17.44
C ASP A 92 -3.72 20.63 16.35
N GLU A 93 -3.04 21.16 15.33
CA GLU A 93 -3.68 21.82 14.19
C GLU A 93 -4.58 20.87 13.39
N LYS A 94 -4.17 19.60 13.21
CA LYS A 94 -4.99 18.58 12.54
C LYS A 94 -6.23 18.19 13.37
N VAL A 95 -6.06 18.03 14.68
CA VAL A 95 -7.17 17.80 15.62
C VAL A 95 -8.15 18.97 15.57
N LYS A 96 -7.64 20.20 15.55
CA LYS A 96 -8.46 21.41 15.38
C LYS A 96 -9.30 21.36 14.11
N VAL A 97 -8.71 21.00 12.96
CA VAL A 97 -9.48 20.83 11.71
C VAL A 97 -10.58 19.80 11.89
N LEU A 98 -10.26 18.61 12.42
CA LEU A 98 -11.23 17.53 12.64
C LEU A 98 -12.37 17.99 13.55
N LEU A 99 -12.07 18.58 14.71
CA LEU A 99 -13.07 19.01 15.68
C LEU A 99 -14.05 20.03 15.11
N ILE A 100 -13.52 21.09 14.47
CA ILE A 100 -14.34 22.14 13.86
C ILE A 100 -15.15 21.56 12.69
N SER A 101 -14.57 20.65 11.90
CA SER A 101 -15.29 19.95 10.82
C SER A 101 -16.48 19.15 11.34
N LEU A 102 -16.35 18.52 12.51
CA LEU A 102 -17.44 17.79 13.19
C LEU A 102 -18.42 18.70 13.94
N GLY A 103 -18.14 20.00 14.02
CA GLY A 103 -18.97 20.98 14.72
C GLY A 103 -18.77 21.11 16.22
N ASN A 104 -17.63 20.64 16.72
CA ASN A 104 -17.24 20.81 18.11
C ASN A 104 -16.39 22.08 18.28
N ASN A 105 -16.60 22.79 19.40
CA ASN A 105 -15.80 23.95 19.76
C ASN A 105 -14.48 23.51 20.44
N GLU A 106 -13.40 24.26 20.21
CA GLU A 106 -12.07 23.95 20.75
C GLU A 106 -11.99 23.93 22.29
N GLN A 107 -12.92 24.61 22.96
CA GLN A 107 -12.91 24.86 24.41
C GLN A 107 -13.74 23.86 25.21
N GLU A 108 -14.56 23.05 24.56
CA GLU A 108 -15.47 22.13 25.21
C GLU A 108 -14.87 20.71 25.23
N ASP A 109 -14.67 20.15 26.42
CA ASP A 109 -14.22 18.76 26.61
C ASP A 109 -15.40 17.79 26.40
N ILE A 110 -15.93 17.79 25.18
CA ILE A 110 -17.07 16.95 24.77
C ILE A 110 -16.57 15.60 24.29
N ASP A 111 -17.26 14.55 24.70
CA ASP A 111 -17.05 13.20 24.17
C ASP A 111 -17.61 13.11 22.74
N ILE A 112 -16.74 12.73 21.81
CA ILE A 112 -17.06 12.72 20.39
C ILE A 112 -17.56 11.31 20.01
N PRO A 113 -18.74 11.19 19.39
CA PRO A 113 -19.23 9.90 18.93
C PRO A 113 -18.24 9.22 17.97
N ASN A 114 -17.84 7.98 18.29
CA ASN A 114 -16.87 7.21 17.52
C ASN A 114 -17.27 7.05 16.04
N ASN A 115 -18.55 6.87 15.76
CA ASN A 115 -19.08 6.78 14.39
C ASN A 115 -18.79 8.05 13.56
N LEU A 116 -18.81 9.25 14.16
CA LEU A 116 -18.50 10.48 13.43
C LEU A 116 -17.03 10.54 13.01
N VAL A 117 -16.13 10.05 13.87
CA VAL A 117 -14.70 9.95 13.54
C VAL A 117 -14.48 8.93 12.43
N ILE A 118 -15.14 7.77 12.50
CA ILE A 118 -15.11 6.75 11.44
C ILE A 118 -15.61 7.34 10.12
N GLU A 119 -16.77 8.00 10.11
CA GLU A 119 -17.33 8.60 8.90
C GLU A 119 -16.44 9.70 8.31
N TYR A 120 -15.79 10.51 9.16
CA TYR A 120 -14.79 11.50 8.73
C TYR A 120 -13.61 10.82 8.03
N VAL A 121 -13.03 9.79 8.65
CA VAL A 121 -11.90 9.03 8.09
C VAL A 121 -12.31 8.28 6.82
N GLU A 122 -13.49 7.69 6.79
CA GLU A 122 -14.05 7.01 5.62
C GLU A 122 -14.20 7.97 4.45
N SER A 123 -14.65 9.20 4.71
CA SER A 123 -14.75 10.23 3.67
C SER A 123 -13.38 10.60 3.08
N ILE A 124 -12.29 10.55 3.87
CA ILE A 124 -10.92 10.75 3.39
C ILE A 124 -10.47 9.58 2.53
N VAL A 125 -10.67 8.33 2.98
CA VAL A 125 -10.33 7.12 2.22
C VAL A 125 -11.09 7.09 0.88
N ALA A 126 -12.40 7.35 0.91
CA ALA A 126 -13.24 7.42 -0.28
C ALA A 126 -12.79 8.52 -1.24
N SER A 127 -12.42 9.69 -0.71
CA SER A 127 -11.88 10.80 -1.51
C SER A 127 -10.55 10.44 -2.16
N TYR A 128 -9.64 9.80 -1.43
CA TYR A 128 -8.38 9.31 -1.99
C TYR A 128 -8.63 8.35 -3.16
N MET A 129 -9.50 7.34 -2.99
CA MET A 129 -9.83 6.38 -4.04
C MET A 129 -10.50 7.03 -5.26
N LYS A 130 -11.38 8.01 -5.02
CA LYS A 130 -12.01 8.80 -6.08
C LYS A 130 -10.97 9.60 -6.87
N ILE A 131 -10.01 10.23 -6.20
CA ILE A 131 -8.92 10.97 -6.84
C ILE A 131 -8.05 10.03 -7.69
N GLN A 132 -7.68 8.85 -7.19
CA GLN A 132 -6.92 7.86 -7.98
C GLN A 132 -7.60 7.54 -9.31
N LYS A 133 -8.92 7.36 -9.28
CA LYS A 133 -9.74 7.11 -10.47
C LYS A 133 -9.80 8.30 -11.42
N ILE A 134 -9.93 9.52 -10.90
CA ILE A 134 -9.99 10.75 -11.70
C ILE A 134 -8.64 11.04 -12.36
N CYS A 135 -7.55 11.03 -11.59
CA CYS A 135 -6.20 11.24 -12.08
C CYS A 135 -5.77 10.16 -13.07
N ASN A 136 -6.36 8.96 -12.94
CA ASN A 136 -6.17 7.85 -13.88
C ASN A 136 -4.67 7.56 -14.11
N SER A 137 -3.93 7.53 -13.00
CA SER A 137 -2.49 7.37 -12.95
C SER A 137 -2.05 6.04 -13.57
N LYS A 138 -0.75 5.90 -13.88
CA LYS A 138 -0.20 4.64 -14.40
C LYS A 138 -0.41 3.50 -13.39
N GLN A 139 -0.22 3.80 -12.10
CA GLN A 139 -0.47 2.90 -10.97
C GLN A 139 -1.95 2.45 -10.97
N TYR A 140 -2.88 3.40 -10.98
CA TYR A 140 -4.32 3.08 -11.01
C TYR A 140 -4.70 2.21 -12.22
N LYS A 141 -4.26 2.60 -13.43
CA LYS A 141 -4.54 1.84 -14.65
C LYS A 141 -3.98 0.43 -14.59
N SER A 142 -2.79 0.24 -14.03
CA SER A 142 -2.14 -1.07 -13.95
C SER A 142 -2.99 -2.11 -13.19
N TRP A 143 -3.78 -1.68 -12.21
CA TRP A 143 -4.73 -2.52 -11.47
C TRP A 143 -6.14 -2.51 -12.07
N ALA A 144 -6.67 -1.33 -12.38
CA ALA A 144 -8.06 -1.18 -12.83
C ALA A 144 -8.33 -1.87 -14.18
N THR A 145 -7.36 -1.87 -15.10
CA THR A 145 -7.46 -2.61 -16.38
C THR A 145 -7.47 -4.12 -16.22
N LYS A 146 -7.11 -4.62 -15.04
CA LYS A 146 -7.07 -6.04 -14.69
C LYS A 146 -8.29 -6.51 -13.93
N GLY A 147 -9.27 -5.64 -13.70
CA GLY A 147 -10.53 -5.97 -13.03
C GLY A 147 -10.59 -5.61 -11.55
N CYS A 148 -9.52 -5.03 -10.99
CA CYS A 148 -9.53 -4.55 -9.61
C CYS A 148 -10.49 -3.35 -9.45
N VAL A 149 -11.43 -3.47 -8.53
CA VAL A 149 -12.46 -2.46 -8.27
C VAL A 149 -12.22 -1.75 -6.93
N ILE A 150 -13.02 -0.72 -6.67
CA ILE A 150 -13.11 -0.05 -5.36
C ILE A 150 -14.40 -0.56 -4.72
N SER A 151 -14.30 -1.34 -3.64
CA SER A 151 -15.46 -1.81 -2.89
C SER A 151 -15.83 -0.83 -1.78
N PRO A 152 -17.08 -0.32 -1.71
CA PRO A 152 -17.52 0.54 -0.61
C PRO A 152 -17.39 -0.13 0.76
N GLN A 153 -17.61 -1.45 0.83
CA GLN A 153 -17.47 -2.22 2.07
C GLN A 153 -16.01 -2.22 2.56
N ASN A 154 -15.05 -2.33 1.63
CA ASN A 154 -13.64 -2.28 1.99
C ASN A 154 -13.16 -0.85 2.29
N THR A 155 -13.78 0.17 1.69
CA THR A 155 -13.55 1.57 2.10
C THR A 155 -13.93 1.79 3.57
N GLN A 156 -15.08 1.27 3.99
CA GLN A 156 -15.50 1.30 5.39
C GLN A 156 -14.53 0.52 6.30
N ARG A 157 -14.19 -0.73 5.94
CA ARG A 157 -13.25 -1.55 6.72
C ARG A 157 -11.88 -0.89 6.86
N PHE A 158 -11.40 -0.19 5.83
CA PHE A 158 -10.15 0.54 5.89
C PHE A 158 -10.25 1.71 6.88
N ALA A 159 -11.35 2.47 6.85
CA ALA A 159 -11.58 3.55 7.82
C ALA A 159 -11.68 3.05 9.26
N GLU A 160 -12.39 1.95 9.49
CA GLU A 160 -12.46 1.26 10.79
C GLU A 160 -11.07 0.81 11.26
N SER A 161 -10.25 0.25 10.36
CA SER A 161 -8.87 -0.11 10.69
C SER A 161 -8.01 1.09 11.09
N LEU A 162 -8.21 2.26 10.47
CA LEU A 162 -7.48 3.47 10.79
C LEU A 162 -7.94 4.12 12.10
N THR A 163 -9.06 3.69 12.67
CA THR A 163 -9.67 4.23 13.89
C THR A 163 -9.77 3.20 15.03
N ASN A 164 -9.23 2.00 14.83
CA ASN A 164 -9.30 0.88 15.78
C ASN A 164 -8.78 1.23 17.19
N GLU A 165 -7.75 2.06 17.30
CA GLU A 165 -7.18 2.50 18.59
C GLU A 165 -8.14 3.35 19.42
N LEU A 166 -9.17 3.92 18.79
CA LEU A 166 -10.22 4.71 19.44
C LEU A 166 -11.43 3.88 19.85
N GLU A 167 -11.52 2.60 19.46
CA GLU A 167 -12.65 1.74 19.82
C GLU A 167 -12.76 1.59 21.35
N ASN A 168 -14.00 1.62 21.86
CA ASN A 168 -14.35 1.43 23.28
C ASN A 168 -13.72 2.43 24.27
N LYS A 169 -13.33 3.62 23.79
CA LYS A 169 -12.80 4.71 24.61
C LYS A 169 -13.70 5.95 24.52
N GLU A 170 -13.67 6.78 25.56
CA GLU A 170 -14.15 8.16 25.46
C GLU A 170 -13.22 8.94 24.52
N ILE A 171 -13.79 9.53 23.47
CA ILE A 171 -13.03 10.23 22.43
C ILE A 171 -13.07 11.72 22.73
N LYS A 172 -12.15 12.10 23.61
CA LYS A 172 -11.85 13.50 23.92
C LYS A 172 -10.69 13.99 23.05
N ARG A 173 -10.43 15.30 23.08
CA ARG A 173 -9.33 15.94 22.33
C ARG A 173 -7.99 15.21 22.50
N LYS A 174 -7.60 14.89 23.73
CA LYS A 174 -6.34 14.19 24.04
C LYS A 174 -6.26 12.78 23.41
N ALA A 175 -7.39 12.07 23.33
CA ALA A 175 -7.44 10.77 22.68
C ALA A 175 -7.21 10.91 21.17
N LEU A 176 -7.82 11.93 20.54
CA LEU A 176 -7.59 12.25 19.13
C LEU A 176 -6.15 12.67 18.83
N GLU A 177 -5.53 13.46 19.71
CA GLU A 177 -4.12 13.85 19.58
C GLU A 177 -3.20 12.62 19.60
N THR A 178 -3.40 11.73 20.58
CA THR A 178 -2.60 10.51 20.72
C THR A 178 -2.78 9.60 19.50
N TRP A 179 -4.01 9.43 19.04
CA TRP A 179 -4.36 8.62 17.87
C TRP A 179 -3.77 9.20 16.57
N LEU A 180 -3.94 10.50 16.31
CA LEU A 180 -3.40 11.13 15.10
C LEU A 180 -1.88 11.15 15.07
N GLN A 181 -1.22 11.18 16.23
CA GLN A 181 0.23 11.07 16.32
C GLN A 181 0.74 9.71 15.80
N GLY A 182 0.01 8.62 16.04
CA GLY A 182 0.33 7.28 15.54
C GLY A 182 -0.19 6.96 14.13
N SER A 183 -1.15 7.74 13.63
CA SER A 183 -1.88 7.44 12.38
C SER A 183 -1.16 7.91 11.11
N THR A 184 -0.02 7.28 10.79
CA THR A 184 0.82 7.64 9.64
C THR A 184 0.10 7.50 8.29
N VAL A 185 -0.62 6.39 8.09
CA VAL A 185 -1.36 6.10 6.85
C VAL A 185 -2.47 7.14 6.62
N LEU A 186 -3.24 7.48 7.65
CA LEU A 186 -4.24 8.55 7.56
C LEU A 186 -3.59 9.89 7.20
N GLY A 187 -2.44 10.19 7.78
CA GLY A 187 -1.66 11.39 7.44
C GLY A 187 -1.25 11.43 5.96
N GLN A 188 -0.82 10.30 5.39
CA GLN A 188 -0.47 10.19 3.97
C GLN A 188 -1.69 10.36 3.06
N LEU A 189 -2.82 9.74 3.40
CA LEU A 189 -4.08 9.90 2.68
C LEU A 189 -4.55 11.35 2.69
N LEU A 190 -4.54 11.99 3.86
CA LEU A 190 -4.93 13.40 4.03
C LEU A 190 -4.03 14.32 3.21
N LEU A 191 -2.71 14.13 3.30
CA LEU A 191 -1.74 14.89 2.51
C LEU A 191 -2.02 14.75 1.01
N TYR A 192 -2.25 13.53 0.52
CA TYR A 192 -2.52 13.28 -0.89
C TYR A 192 -3.79 14.00 -1.35
N VAL A 193 -4.88 13.87 -0.59
CA VAL A 193 -6.17 14.52 -0.90
C VAL A 193 -6.00 16.04 -0.95
N PHE A 194 -5.44 16.66 0.08
CA PHE A 194 -5.33 18.13 0.13
C PHE A 194 -4.34 18.71 -0.89
N MET A 195 -3.25 18.00 -1.20
CA MET A 195 -2.36 18.40 -2.29
C MET A 195 -3.09 18.41 -3.63
N HIS A 196 -3.85 17.36 -3.95
CA HIS A 196 -4.64 17.28 -5.18
C HIS A 196 -5.65 18.44 -5.28
N LEU A 197 -6.42 18.68 -4.21
CA LEU A 197 -7.47 19.71 -4.19
C LEU A 197 -6.94 21.12 -4.42
N TYR A 198 -5.74 21.42 -3.90
CA TYR A 198 -5.12 22.73 -4.08
C TYR A 198 -4.36 22.85 -5.41
N ASN A 199 -3.99 21.74 -6.04
CA ASN A 199 -3.31 21.73 -7.35
C ASN A 199 -4.25 21.65 -8.57
N ILE A 200 -5.57 21.57 -8.38
CA ILE A 200 -6.54 21.54 -9.48
C ILE A 200 -6.27 22.69 -10.46
N SER A 201 -6.03 22.35 -11.73
CA SER A 201 -5.76 23.32 -12.78
C SER A 201 -7.02 23.67 -13.58
N HIS A 202 -6.94 24.74 -14.37
CA HIS A 202 -7.99 25.08 -15.34
C HIS A 202 -8.24 23.99 -16.39
N LYS A 203 -7.25 23.13 -16.69
CA LYS A 203 -7.40 22.00 -17.63
C LYS A 203 -8.25 20.89 -17.02
N ASP A 204 -8.06 20.61 -15.73
CA ASP A 204 -8.84 19.60 -14.99
C ASP A 204 -10.31 20.03 -14.87
N LYS A 205 -10.55 21.33 -14.73
CA LYS A 205 -11.90 21.90 -14.76
C LYS A 205 -12.63 21.70 -16.10
N ALA A 206 -11.90 21.70 -17.22
CA ALA A 206 -12.47 21.52 -18.56
C ALA A 206 -12.80 20.05 -18.86
N LEU A 207 -11.97 19.11 -18.39
CA LEU A 207 -12.20 17.66 -18.49
C LEU A 207 -13.47 17.21 -17.75
N LEU A 208 -13.88 17.94 -16.71
CA LEU A 208 -15.09 17.67 -15.93
C LEU A 208 -16.38 18.24 -16.57
N GLY A 209 -16.24 19.14 -17.55
CA GLY A 209 -17.37 19.82 -18.21
C GLY A 209 -17.57 19.45 -19.68
N ALA A 210 -16.71 18.61 -20.27
CA ALA A 210 -16.79 18.24 -21.68
C ALA A 210 -17.37 16.84 -21.88
N ASP A 211 -18.35 16.73 -22.77
CA ASP A 211 -18.79 15.47 -23.36
C ASP A 211 -17.60 14.72 -24.00
N LYS A 212 -17.69 13.39 -23.98
CA LYS A 212 -16.65 12.37 -24.26
C LYS A 212 -16.00 12.37 -25.66
N THR A 213 -15.91 13.49 -26.39
CA THR A 213 -15.43 13.52 -27.79
C THR A 213 -14.09 14.25 -28.00
N ALA A 214 -13.43 14.77 -26.97
CA ALA A 214 -12.11 15.40 -27.10
C ALA A 214 -10.98 14.54 -26.50
N LEU A 215 -10.79 13.32 -27.03
CA LEU A 215 -9.71 12.40 -26.65
C LEU A 215 -8.66 12.29 -27.78
N THR A 216 -8.10 13.42 -28.21
CA THR A 216 -6.97 13.40 -29.17
C THR A 216 -6.12 14.68 -29.04
N SER A 217 -5.23 14.70 -28.05
CA SER A 217 -3.92 15.39 -28.06
C SER A 217 -3.30 15.31 -26.66
N LEU A 218 -2.76 14.13 -26.33
CA LEU A 218 -1.90 13.98 -25.17
C LEU A 218 -0.53 14.58 -25.52
N GLN A 219 -0.32 15.85 -25.16
CA GLN A 219 1.01 16.46 -25.13
C GLN A 219 1.30 16.93 -23.70
N GLU A 220 2.32 16.29 -23.15
CA GLU A 220 3.16 16.58 -21.97
C GLU A 220 2.58 17.54 -20.92
N ALA A 221 2.30 16.97 -19.75
CA ALA A 221 2.01 17.70 -18.54
C ALA A 221 3.27 18.42 -18.02
N PRO A 222 3.16 19.65 -17.49
CA PRO A 222 4.31 20.41 -16.99
C PRO A 222 5.05 19.69 -15.86
N GLU A 223 6.38 19.84 -15.83
CA GLU A 223 7.37 19.18 -14.95
C GLU A 223 7.05 19.20 -13.44
N CYS A 224 6.19 20.11 -12.95
CA CYS A 224 5.79 20.14 -11.54
C CYS A 224 4.92 18.94 -11.10
N LEU A 225 4.31 18.21 -12.05
CA LEU A 225 3.46 17.04 -11.78
C LEU A 225 4.26 15.73 -11.60
N GLU A 226 5.58 15.75 -11.74
CA GLU A 226 6.40 14.55 -11.53
C GLU A 226 6.49 14.19 -10.04
N ASN A 227 6.51 15.19 -9.14
CA ASN A 227 6.57 15.01 -7.69
C ASN A 227 5.27 14.46 -7.06
N GLU A 228 4.13 14.45 -7.77
CA GLU A 228 2.88 13.84 -7.30
C GLU A 228 2.89 12.31 -7.44
N LYS A 229 3.71 11.77 -8.35
CA LYS A 229 3.82 10.33 -8.63
C LYS A 229 4.43 9.55 -7.46
N ASP A 230 5.20 10.22 -6.61
CA ASP A 230 5.93 9.61 -5.48
C ASP A 230 5.12 9.53 -4.17
N ARG A 231 3.89 10.10 -4.13
CA ARG A 231 3.08 10.17 -2.90
C ARG A 231 1.87 9.24 -2.88
N THR A 232 1.59 8.55 -4.00
CA THR A 232 0.49 7.58 -4.03
C THR A 232 0.85 6.35 -3.21
N LEU A 233 -0.11 5.87 -2.41
CA LEU A 233 0.01 4.61 -1.68
C LEU A 233 -0.37 3.40 -2.56
N LEU A 234 -0.78 3.64 -3.80
CA LEU A 234 -1.11 2.57 -4.74
C LEU A 234 0.17 2.14 -5.50
N PRO A 235 0.61 0.89 -5.40
CA PRO A 235 1.79 0.39 -6.11
C PRO A 235 1.50 0.19 -7.61
N MET A 236 2.54 0.03 -8.42
CA MET A 236 2.41 -0.44 -9.80
C MET A 236 2.17 -1.96 -9.83
N CYS A 237 1.16 -2.40 -10.58
CA CYS A 237 0.98 -3.82 -10.90
C CYS A 237 1.87 -4.24 -12.08
N LYS A 238 2.54 -5.38 -11.94
CA LYS A 238 3.42 -5.97 -12.97
C LYS A 238 3.11 -7.46 -13.17
N ASN A 239 3.60 -8.01 -14.29
CA ASN A 239 3.52 -9.44 -14.63
C ASN A 239 2.09 -9.98 -14.83
N MET A 240 1.12 -9.11 -15.14
CA MET A 240 -0.26 -9.50 -15.51
C MET A 240 -0.61 -9.18 -16.98
N GLU A 241 0.37 -8.83 -17.81
CA GLU A 241 0.14 -8.29 -19.17
C GLU A 241 -0.68 -9.24 -20.05
N LEU A 242 -0.43 -10.54 -19.95
CA LEU A 242 -1.06 -11.59 -20.77
C LEU A 242 -2.35 -12.18 -20.17
N ILE A 243 -2.82 -11.66 -19.03
CA ILE A 243 -4.02 -12.14 -18.34
C ILE A 243 -5.09 -11.04 -18.47
N PRO A 244 -6.01 -11.14 -19.45
CA PRO A 244 -6.93 -10.05 -19.79
C PRO A 244 -8.08 -9.88 -18.79
N SER A 245 -8.44 -10.93 -18.05
CA SER A 245 -9.47 -10.88 -17.00
C SER A 245 -8.96 -11.65 -15.78
N TYR A 246 -8.38 -10.93 -14.83
CA TYR A 246 -7.89 -11.51 -13.58
C TYR A 246 -8.81 -11.09 -12.42
N PRO A 247 -9.63 -12.00 -11.87
CA PRO A 247 -10.38 -11.69 -10.67
C PRO A 247 -9.44 -11.77 -9.47
N SER A 248 -8.72 -10.69 -9.18
CA SER A 248 -7.93 -10.66 -7.94
C SER A 248 -8.85 -10.81 -6.74
N ILE A 249 -8.41 -11.56 -5.73
CA ILE A 249 -9.02 -11.58 -4.40
C ILE A 249 -9.06 -10.15 -3.81
N LEU A 250 -8.10 -9.30 -4.20
CA LEU A 250 -7.91 -7.97 -3.65
C LEU A 250 -8.66 -6.88 -4.42
N ASP A 251 -9.27 -5.97 -3.67
CA ASP A 251 -9.72 -4.67 -4.18
C ASP A 251 -8.65 -3.58 -3.98
N LEU A 252 -8.86 -2.41 -4.58
CA LEU A 252 -7.90 -1.30 -4.50
C LEU A 252 -7.70 -0.78 -3.07
N ASN A 253 -8.72 -0.83 -2.20
CA ASN A 253 -8.58 -0.45 -0.79
C ASN A 253 -7.63 -1.40 -0.06
N GLN A 254 -7.80 -2.70 -0.24
CA GLN A 254 -6.95 -3.72 0.37
C GLN A 254 -5.50 -3.63 -0.10
N ILE A 255 -5.27 -3.38 -1.40
CA ILE A 255 -3.92 -3.19 -1.95
C ILE A 255 -3.25 -1.99 -1.29
N VAL A 256 -3.95 -0.84 -1.21
CA VAL A 256 -3.43 0.37 -0.56
C VAL A 256 -3.18 0.13 0.92
N PHE A 257 -4.10 -0.56 1.60
CA PHE A 257 -3.95 -0.92 3.01
C PHE A 257 -2.68 -1.73 3.24
N VAL A 258 -2.48 -2.84 2.52
CA VAL A 258 -1.29 -3.68 2.70
C VAL A 258 -0.03 -2.89 2.31
N ASN A 259 -0.04 -2.19 1.17
CA ASN A 259 1.11 -1.46 0.67
C ASN A 259 1.56 -0.34 1.63
N ALA A 260 0.63 0.34 2.29
CA ALA A 260 0.94 1.40 3.25
C ALA A 260 1.63 0.89 4.54
N HIS A 261 1.50 -0.41 4.85
CA HIS A 261 2.13 -1.04 6.01
C HIS A 261 3.42 -1.79 5.67
N LEU A 262 3.79 -1.88 4.38
CA LEU A 262 5.08 -2.45 4.00
C LEU A 262 6.21 -1.55 4.54
N PRO A 263 7.32 -2.15 4.99
CA PRO A 263 8.50 -1.39 5.42
C PRO A 263 8.94 -0.42 4.31
N GLN A 264 9.20 0.85 4.63
CA GLN A 264 9.57 1.87 3.64
C GLN A 264 11.04 1.74 3.20
N LEU A 265 11.44 0.56 2.69
CA LEU A 265 12.74 0.28 2.08
C LEU A 265 12.85 0.94 0.69
N GLY A 266 12.77 2.27 0.67
CA GLY A 266 12.99 3.12 -0.50
C GLY A 266 12.02 2.92 -1.67
N THR A 267 12.35 3.53 -2.81
CA THR A 267 11.63 3.46 -4.10
C THR A 267 11.54 2.05 -4.71
N VAL A 268 12.10 1.04 -4.03
CA VAL A 268 12.27 -0.34 -4.52
C VAL A 268 11.02 -1.19 -4.34
N LEU A 269 10.12 -0.88 -3.39
CA LEU A 269 8.86 -1.62 -3.16
C LEU A 269 7.65 -1.08 -3.93
N ALA A 270 7.87 -0.14 -4.86
CA ALA A 270 6.80 0.53 -5.61
C ALA A 270 6.10 -0.38 -6.65
N GLU A 271 6.52 -1.63 -6.80
CA GLU A 271 5.99 -2.57 -7.79
C GLU A 271 5.58 -3.90 -7.14
N TRP A 272 4.34 -4.31 -7.39
CA TRP A 272 3.82 -5.62 -7.06
C TRP A 272 3.81 -6.49 -8.32
N ARG A 273 4.58 -7.56 -8.28
CA ARG A 273 4.71 -8.54 -9.36
C ARG A 273 3.81 -9.72 -9.06
N PHE A 274 2.88 -10.00 -9.96
CA PHE A 274 2.07 -11.21 -9.88
C PHE A 274 2.94 -12.47 -10.02
N LEU A 275 2.93 -13.37 -9.03
CA LEU A 275 3.70 -14.61 -9.04
C LEU A 275 2.80 -15.83 -9.18
N PHE A 276 1.75 -15.90 -8.36
CA PHE A 276 0.89 -17.07 -8.26
C PHE A 276 -0.58 -16.69 -7.96
N SER A 277 -1.52 -17.39 -8.59
CA SER A 277 -2.92 -17.51 -8.19
C SER A 277 -3.36 -18.95 -8.38
N SER A 278 -4.09 -19.50 -7.42
CA SER A 278 -4.68 -20.84 -7.52
C SER A 278 -5.67 -20.96 -8.67
N GLU A 279 -6.35 -19.86 -9.04
CA GLU A 279 -7.34 -19.83 -10.11
C GLU A 279 -6.69 -19.90 -11.50
N ILE A 280 -5.48 -19.36 -11.66
CA ILE A 280 -4.76 -19.36 -12.93
C ILE A 280 -3.83 -20.57 -13.04
N HIS A 281 -3.10 -20.90 -11.97
CA HIS A 281 -2.02 -21.89 -12.01
C HIS A 281 -2.43 -23.25 -11.41
N GLY A 282 -3.65 -23.36 -10.91
CA GLY A 282 -4.19 -24.56 -10.29
C GLY A 282 -3.79 -24.76 -8.83
N GLU A 283 -4.40 -25.77 -8.24
CA GLU A 283 -4.30 -26.11 -6.81
C GLU A 283 -3.18 -27.14 -6.55
N SER A 284 -1.92 -26.74 -6.79
CA SER A 284 -0.76 -27.61 -6.58
C SER A 284 0.33 -26.90 -5.78
N PHE A 285 0.73 -27.50 -4.66
CA PHE A 285 1.81 -26.97 -3.83
C PHE A 285 3.15 -26.94 -4.58
N SER A 286 3.45 -27.96 -5.39
CA SER A 286 4.66 -27.96 -6.22
C SER A 286 4.67 -26.83 -7.24
N THR A 287 3.51 -26.51 -7.85
CA THR A 287 3.38 -25.36 -8.78
C THR A 287 3.54 -24.03 -8.05
N LEU A 288 2.99 -23.91 -6.83
CA LEU A 288 3.19 -22.76 -5.95
C LEU A 288 4.69 -22.54 -5.67
N LEU A 289 5.39 -23.57 -5.18
CA LEU A 289 6.82 -23.50 -4.86
C LEU A 289 7.65 -23.05 -6.06
N GLY A 290 7.41 -23.65 -7.23
CA GLY A 290 8.13 -23.32 -8.47
C GLY A 290 7.99 -21.87 -8.92
N ARG A 291 6.99 -21.14 -8.39
CA ARG A 291 6.72 -19.72 -8.73
C ARG A 291 7.12 -18.73 -7.65
N ILE A 292 7.19 -19.13 -6.38
CA ILE A 292 7.44 -18.20 -5.26
C ILE A 292 8.88 -18.27 -4.73
N VAL A 293 9.57 -19.39 -4.93
CA VAL A 293 10.97 -19.56 -4.51
C VAL A 293 11.87 -18.65 -5.35
N ASN A 294 12.87 -18.04 -4.70
CA ASN A 294 13.82 -17.11 -5.32
C ASN A 294 13.19 -15.88 -5.96
N GLN A 295 12.05 -15.40 -5.42
CA GLN A 295 11.37 -14.20 -5.88
C GLN A 295 11.58 -12.96 -4.99
N GLY A 296 12.28 -13.09 -3.86
CA GLY A 296 12.49 -11.99 -2.91
C GLY A 296 11.30 -11.80 -1.95
N PRO A 297 11.17 -10.61 -1.33
CA PRO A 297 10.06 -10.30 -0.43
C PRO A 297 8.71 -10.45 -1.13
N SER A 298 7.69 -10.93 -0.43
CA SER A 298 6.39 -11.22 -1.03
C SER A 298 5.21 -11.05 -0.08
N VAL A 299 4.03 -10.84 -0.64
CA VAL A 299 2.75 -10.82 0.06
C VAL A 299 1.98 -12.08 -0.34
N LEU A 300 1.63 -12.90 0.65
CA LEU A 300 0.75 -14.06 0.53
C LEU A 300 -0.66 -13.65 0.95
N ILE A 301 -1.67 -13.98 0.14
CA ILE A 301 -3.09 -13.73 0.42
C ILE A 301 -3.87 -15.03 0.28
N LEU A 302 -4.78 -15.27 1.22
CA LEU A 302 -5.70 -16.40 1.26
C LEU A 302 -7.14 -15.88 1.36
N GLU A 303 -8.04 -16.54 0.64
CA GLU A 303 -9.49 -16.48 0.89
C GLU A 303 -9.97 -17.86 1.35
N ASP A 304 -10.46 -17.94 2.59
CA ASP A 304 -11.01 -19.19 3.11
C ASP A 304 -12.44 -19.48 2.63
N LYS A 305 -12.92 -20.71 2.82
CA LYS A 305 -14.30 -21.07 2.45
C LYS A 305 -15.38 -20.36 3.28
N GLY A 306 -15.00 -19.73 4.39
CA GLY A 306 -15.85 -18.87 5.22
C GLY A 306 -15.84 -17.38 4.80
N GLY A 307 -15.18 -17.03 3.69
CA GLY A 307 -15.10 -15.66 3.17
C GLY A 307 -14.17 -14.73 3.96
N HIS A 308 -13.31 -15.28 4.82
CA HIS A 308 -12.24 -14.50 5.45
C HIS A 308 -11.11 -14.34 4.46
N VAL A 309 -10.61 -13.11 4.35
CA VAL A 309 -9.47 -12.77 3.49
C VAL A 309 -8.36 -12.27 4.39
N PHE A 310 -7.21 -12.92 4.33
CA PHE A 310 -6.08 -12.64 5.23
C PHE A 310 -4.77 -13.07 4.59
N GLY A 311 -3.65 -12.72 5.23
CA GLY A 311 -2.35 -12.98 4.63
C GLY A 311 -1.19 -12.57 5.50
N GLY A 312 -0.01 -12.58 4.87
CA GLY A 312 1.21 -12.15 5.51
C GLY A 312 2.18 -11.54 4.51
N PHE A 313 2.95 -10.57 5.00
CA PHE A 313 4.14 -10.08 4.33
C PHE A 313 5.35 -10.88 4.81
N ALA A 314 5.99 -11.55 3.85
CA ALA A 314 7.23 -12.28 3.99
C ALA A 314 8.39 -11.37 3.57
N SER A 315 9.22 -10.95 4.52
CA SER A 315 10.32 -10.02 4.26
C SER A 315 11.50 -10.63 3.53
N SER A 316 11.65 -11.94 3.58
CA SER A 316 12.72 -12.68 2.91
C SER A 316 12.20 -13.57 1.79
N ASN A 317 13.13 -13.98 0.93
CA ASN A 317 12.87 -14.94 -0.12
C ASN A 317 12.30 -16.26 0.42
N TRP A 318 11.42 -16.91 -0.34
CA TRP A 318 10.98 -18.27 -0.01
C TRP A 318 12.07 -19.29 -0.35
N GLU A 319 12.51 -20.07 0.64
CA GLU A 319 13.59 -21.05 0.51
C GLU A 319 13.22 -22.35 1.22
N LEU A 320 13.55 -23.49 0.60
CA LEU A 320 13.29 -24.80 1.19
C LEU A 320 14.30 -25.05 2.32
N GLY A 321 13.79 -25.30 3.53
CA GLY A 321 14.63 -25.64 4.67
C GLY A 321 13.84 -26.08 5.90
N PRO A 322 14.47 -26.86 6.80
CA PRO A 322 13.81 -27.39 7.99
C PRO A 322 13.68 -26.37 9.13
N LYS A 323 14.13 -25.12 8.94
CA LYS A 323 14.21 -24.10 9.99
C LYS A 323 13.36 -22.89 9.63
N PHE A 324 12.87 -22.20 10.65
CA PHE A 324 12.31 -20.87 10.47
C PHE A 324 13.41 -19.85 10.12
N TYR A 325 13.05 -18.85 9.33
CA TYR A 325 13.92 -17.75 8.90
C TYR A 325 13.09 -16.48 8.66
N GLY A 326 13.72 -15.43 8.12
CA GLY A 326 13.12 -14.10 7.91
C GLY A 326 13.54 -13.11 8.98
N ASP A 327 12.95 -11.91 8.95
CA ASP A 327 13.23 -10.84 9.92
C ASP A 327 11.95 -10.21 10.49
N ASP A 328 12.14 -9.33 11.47
CA ASP A 328 11.08 -8.66 12.24
C ASP A 328 10.27 -7.62 11.46
N SER A 329 10.64 -7.35 10.19
CA SER A 329 9.84 -6.52 9.29
C SER A 329 8.66 -7.30 8.70
N SER A 330 8.64 -8.63 8.81
CA SER A 330 7.49 -9.46 8.47
C SER A 330 6.29 -9.17 9.38
N PHE A 331 5.08 -9.26 8.84
CA PHE A 331 3.83 -9.08 9.59
C PHE A 331 2.70 -9.92 9.00
N LEU A 332 1.67 -10.18 9.80
CA LEU A 332 0.42 -10.76 9.32
C LEU A 332 -0.66 -9.69 9.20
N PHE A 333 -1.69 -9.95 8.41
CA PHE A 333 -2.82 -9.05 8.28
C PHE A 333 -4.12 -9.81 8.01
N SER A 334 -5.23 -9.18 8.40
CA SER A 334 -6.58 -9.55 7.98
C SER A 334 -7.14 -8.45 7.08
N LEU A 335 -7.95 -8.82 6.10
CA LEU A 335 -8.61 -7.93 5.14
C LEU A 335 -10.14 -8.05 5.16
N SER A 336 -10.66 -9.19 5.60
CA SER A 336 -12.09 -9.47 5.79
C SER A 336 -12.23 -10.51 6.91
N PRO A 337 -13.13 -10.32 7.89
CA PRO A 337 -14.20 -9.31 7.94
C PRO A 337 -13.74 -7.91 8.39
N LYS A 338 -12.57 -7.80 9.04
CA LYS A 338 -11.98 -6.53 9.49
C LYS A 338 -10.58 -6.39 8.91
N MET A 339 -10.18 -5.16 8.57
CA MET A 339 -8.79 -4.88 8.20
C MET A 339 -7.95 -4.66 9.45
N ARG A 340 -6.84 -5.42 9.59
CA ARG A 340 -5.88 -5.28 10.70
C ARG A 340 -4.49 -5.73 10.28
N VAL A 341 -3.47 -5.14 10.91
CA VAL A 341 -2.06 -5.54 10.79
C VAL A 341 -1.54 -6.01 12.14
N PHE A 342 -0.74 -7.07 12.12
CA PHE A 342 -0.15 -7.72 13.29
C PHE A 342 1.38 -7.73 13.11
N PRO A 343 2.09 -6.69 13.60
CA PRO A 343 3.54 -6.57 13.45
C PRO A 343 4.29 -7.56 14.35
N SER A 344 5.58 -7.77 14.10
CA SER A 344 6.45 -8.63 14.94
C SER A 344 6.47 -8.16 16.40
N THR A 345 6.46 -9.11 17.35
CA THR A 345 6.69 -8.85 18.78
C THR A 345 8.17 -8.69 19.14
N GLY A 346 9.07 -9.12 18.26
CA GLY A 346 10.50 -9.28 18.57
C GLY A 346 10.83 -10.42 19.54
N TYR A 347 9.84 -11.22 19.96
CA TYR A 347 10.04 -12.29 20.96
C TYR A 347 10.80 -13.51 20.41
N ASN A 348 10.57 -13.86 19.15
CA ASN A 348 11.23 -14.98 18.46
C ASN A 348 11.48 -14.62 16.99
N GLN A 349 12.18 -15.52 16.28
CA GLN A 349 12.52 -15.35 14.86
C GLN A 349 11.77 -16.34 13.96
N HIS A 350 10.53 -16.67 14.31
CA HIS A 350 9.73 -17.67 13.59
C HIS A 350 8.85 -17.04 12.50
N PHE A 351 9.44 -16.26 11.59
CA PHE A 351 8.67 -15.46 10.63
C PHE A 351 8.20 -16.24 9.41
N GLN A 352 9.10 -16.98 8.76
CA GLN A 352 8.83 -17.77 7.57
C GLN A 352 9.33 -19.21 7.76
N TYR A 353 8.57 -20.17 7.25
CA TYR A 353 8.95 -21.57 7.17
C TYR A 353 8.45 -22.15 5.85
N LEU A 354 9.30 -22.90 5.18
CA LEU A 354 8.93 -23.59 3.95
C LEU A 354 9.73 -24.86 3.81
N ASN A 355 9.04 -25.99 3.80
CA ASN A 355 9.70 -27.29 3.85
C ASN A 355 8.93 -28.35 3.06
N LEU A 356 9.65 -29.32 2.52
CA LEU A 356 9.09 -30.40 1.70
C LEU A 356 9.95 -31.67 1.84
N HIS A 357 9.34 -32.83 1.60
CA HIS A 357 10.01 -34.14 1.57
C HIS A 357 10.71 -34.56 2.87
N GLN A 358 10.29 -34.02 4.02
CA GLN A 358 10.79 -34.45 5.32
C GLN A 358 9.86 -35.50 5.95
N GLN A 359 10.45 -36.47 6.65
CA GLN A 359 9.70 -37.52 7.36
C GLN A 359 9.28 -37.10 8.78
N THR A 360 10.12 -36.30 9.43
CA THR A 360 9.97 -35.95 10.86
C THR A 360 9.51 -34.52 11.09
N LEU A 361 9.57 -33.68 10.06
CA LEU A 361 9.18 -32.28 10.13
C LEU A 361 7.97 -32.01 9.23
N PRO A 362 7.11 -31.04 9.59
CA PRO A 362 5.96 -30.67 8.77
C PRO A 362 6.37 -30.27 7.36
N ASN A 363 5.62 -30.73 6.35
CA ASN A 363 5.81 -30.32 4.96
C ASN A 363 4.72 -29.31 4.60
N GLY A 364 5.11 -28.12 4.17
CA GLY A 364 4.19 -27.02 3.95
C GLY A 364 4.87 -25.67 4.09
N LEU A 365 4.04 -24.63 4.20
CA LEU A 365 4.44 -23.24 4.38
C LEU A 365 3.85 -22.70 5.67
N ALA A 366 4.64 -21.99 6.46
CA ALA A 366 4.17 -21.29 7.65
C ALA A 366 4.62 -19.84 7.70
N MET A 367 3.80 -19.00 8.34
CA MET A 367 4.16 -17.65 8.75
C MET A 367 3.79 -17.41 10.22
N GLY A 368 4.79 -17.09 11.04
CA GLY A 368 4.61 -16.87 12.47
C GLY A 368 4.35 -18.11 13.31
N GLY A 369 4.77 -18.05 14.58
CA GLY A 369 4.36 -19.00 15.61
C GLY A 369 5.35 -20.14 15.78
N GLN A 370 4.85 -21.34 15.97
CA GLN A 370 5.63 -22.57 16.04
C GLN A 370 4.78 -23.72 15.51
N HIS A 371 5.38 -24.88 15.20
CA HIS A 371 4.64 -26.03 14.71
C HIS A 371 3.44 -26.38 15.63
N GLY A 372 2.24 -26.47 15.06
CA GLY A 372 0.97 -26.69 15.77
C GLY A 372 0.28 -25.41 16.31
N TYR A 373 0.99 -24.28 16.32
CA TYR A 373 0.52 -22.97 16.77
C TYR A 373 0.97 -21.86 15.79
N ASN A 374 0.94 -22.15 14.48
CA ASN A 374 1.36 -21.20 13.46
C ASN A 374 0.33 -20.06 13.33
N GLY A 375 0.81 -18.86 12.99
CA GLY A 375 -0.06 -17.74 12.63
C GLY A 375 -0.82 -18.03 11.34
N ILE A 376 -0.11 -18.51 10.32
CA ILE A 376 -0.68 -19.10 9.10
C ILE A 376 0.11 -20.37 8.81
N TRP A 377 -0.59 -21.46 8.48
CA TRP A 377 -0.04 -22.71 7.97
C TRP A 377 -0.79 -23.12 6.72
N ILE A 378 -0.06 -23.59 5.71
CA ILE A 378 -0.59 -24.17 4.48
C ILE A 378 0.08 -25.53 4.30
N ASP A 379 -0.73 -26.58 4.19
CA ASP A 379 -0.22 -27.93 4.04
C ASP A 379 0.34 -28.18 2.62
N SER A 380 1.36 -29.05 2.53
CA SER A 380 1.92 -29.49 1.25
C SER A 380 0.93 -30.25 0.35
N GLU A 381 -0.14 -30.84 0.90
CA GLU A 381 -1.22 -31.45 0.11
C GLU A 381 -2.12 -30.41 -0.60
N TYR A 382 -1.92 -29.12 -0.32
CA TYR A 382 -2.72 -28.00 -0.82
C TYR A 382 -4.18 -28.02 -0.31
N GLY A 383 -4.84 -26.86 -0.32
CA GLY A 383 -6.27 -26.72 0.02
C GLY A 383 -6.61 -26.76 1.52
N HIS A 384 -5.70 -27.24 2.36
CA HIS A 384 -5.82 -27.26 3.82
C HIS A 384 -4.86 -26.28 4.48
N GLY A 385 -5.36 -25.53 5.46
CA GLY A 385 -4.56 -24.60 6.24
C GLY A 385 -4.95 -24.58 7.72
N GLN A 386 -4.07 -24.00 8.53
CA GLN A 386 -4.32 -23.79 9.96
C GLN A 386 -3.93 -22.37 10.39
N CYS A 387 -4.76 -21.74 11.21
CA CYS A 387 -4.42 -20.52 11.97
C CYS A 387 -4.65 -20.80 13.44
N SER A 388 -3.65 -20.56 14.28
CA SER A 388 -3.80 -20.66 15.73
C SER A 388 -4.73 -19.56 16.26
N GLN A 389 -5.26 -19.74 17.47
CA GLN A 389 -5.98 -18.66 18.17
C GLN A 389 -5.05 -17.55 18.67
N SER A 390 -3.77 -17.90 18.88
CA SER A 390 -2.75 -16.98 19.35
C SER A 390 -1.40 -17.32 18.69
N CYS A 391 -0.57 -16.29 18.48
CA CYS A 391 0.75 -16.42 17.91
C CYS A 391 1.71 -15.51 18.68
N THR A 392 2.80 -16.07 19.22
CA THR A 392 3.77 -15.28 20.01
C THR A 392 4.66 -14.40 19.15
N THR A 393 4.77 -14.68 17.85
CA THR A 393 5.61 -13.94 16.90
C THR A 393 5.01 -12.58 16.54
N TYR A 394 3.68 -12.43 16.57
CA TYR A 394 3.00 -11.22 16.10
C TYR A 394 2.13 -10.58 17.19
N GLN A 395 2.30 -9.27 17.37
CA GLN A 395 1.67 -8.49 18.43
C GLN A 395 0.17 -8.35 18.15
N GLY A 396 -0.64 -8.59 19.19
CA GLY A 396 -2.09 -8.48 19.12
C GLY A 396 -2.74 -9.47 18.15
N TYR A 397 -2.01 -10.51 17.74
CA TYR A 397 -2.51 -11.52 16.82
C TYR A 397 -3.76 -12.21 17.37
N GLU A 398 -4.70 -12.44 16.47
CA GLU A 398 -5.87 -13.28 16.65
C GLU A 398 -6.02 -14.20 15.43
N GLN A 399 -6.85 -15.24 15.56
CA GLN A 399 -7.13 -16.15 14.46
C GLN A 399 -7.63 -15.39 13.23
N LEU A 400 -6.93 -15.54 12.10
CA LEU A 400 -7.23 -14.80 10.87
C LEU A 400 -8.31 -15.48 10.02
N SER A 401 -8.34 -16.81 10.05
CA SER A 401 -9.33 -17.64 9.36
C SER A 401 -10.64 -17.75 10.14
N SER A 402 -11.70 -18.17 9.45
CA SER A 402 -13.01 -18.48 10.05
C SER A 402 -12.97 -19.58 11.10
N ALA A 403 -12.02 -20.52 11.00
CA ALA A 403 -11.82 -21.62 11.95
C ALA A 403 -10.32 -21.96 12.06
N LYS A 404 -9.91 -22.57 13.19
CA LYS A 404 -8.52 -22.98 13.44
C LYS A 404 -7.98 -23.82 12.29
N ASP A 405 -8.72 -24.88 11.93
CA ASP A 405 -8.49 -25.70 10.75
C ASP A 405 -9.46 -25.21 9.67
N PHE A 406 -8.93 -24.85 8.50
CA PHE A 406 -9.75 -24.29 7.43
C PHE A 406 -9.36 -24.86 6.08
N GLN A 407 -10.29 -24.75 5.14
CA GLN A 407 -10.04 -24.93 3.72
C GLN A 407 -10.09 -23.58 3.04
N PHE A 408 -9.21 -23.35 2.06
CA PHE A 408 -9.19 -22.12 1.28
C PHE A 408 -9.61 -22.34 -0.16
N ARG A 409 -10.21 -21.30 -0.75
CA ARG A 409 -10.68 -21.27 -2.14
C ARG A 409 -9.62 -20.66 -3.05
N HIS A 410 -9.05 -19.55 -2.61
CA HIS A 410 -8.10 -18.80 -3.39
C HIS A 410 -6.82 -18.56 -2.60
N LEU A 411 -5.69 -18.69 -3.29
CA LEU A 411 -4.36 -18.34 -2.78
C LEU A 411 -3.65 -17.50 -3.84
N GLU A 412 -3.22 -16.32 -3.46
CA GLU A 412 -2.43 -15.42 -4.28
C GLU A 412 -1.06 -15.12 -3.65
N VAL A 413 -0.05 -14.97 -4.48
CA VAL A 413 1.28 -14.49 -4.06
C VAL A 413 1.77 -13.40 -4.99
N TRP A 414 2.20 -12.30 -4.39
CA TRP A 414 2.74 -11.12 -5.07
C TRP A 414 4.17 -10.87 -4.60
N GLY A 415 5.12 -10.84 -5.52
CA GLY A 415 6.49 -10.44 -5.24
C GLY A 415 6.59 -8.92 -5.19
N LEU A 416 7.45 -8.40 -4.32
CA LEU A 416 7.64 -6.96 -4.16
C LEU A 416 8.98 -6.52 -4.74
N GLY A 417 8.96 -5.41 -5.48
CA GLY A 417 10.14 -4.84 -6.13
C GLY A 417 10.72 -5.74 -7.22
N ALA A 418 11.97 -5.46 -7.61
CA ALA A 418 12.66 -6.28 -8.61
C ALA A 418 12.97 -7.69 -8.07
N PRO A 419 12.87 -8.75 -8.89
CA PRO A 419 13.29 -10.07 -8.47
C PRO A 419 14.79 -10.07 -8.12
N PRO A 420 15.22 -10.92 -7.16
CA PRO A 420 16.63 -11.18 -6.96
C PRO A 420 17.28 -11.61 -8.27
N LEU A 421 18.52 -11.16 -8.50
CA LEU A 421 19.33 -11.63 -9.63
C LEU A 421 19.45 -13.16 -9.56
N SER A 422 19.23 -13.82 -10.68
CA SER A 422 19.42 -15.26 -10.80
C SER A 422 20.87 -15.65 -10.52
N ALA A 423 21.13 -16.91 -10.14
CA ALA A 423 22.49 -17.41 -9.91
C ALA A 423 23.40 -17.16 -11.13
N GLN A 424 22.84 -17.28 -12.34
CA GLN A 424 23.55 -17.01 -13.60
C GLN A 424 23.90 -15.52 -13.77
N GLU A 425 23.02 -14.61 -13.36
CA GLU A 425 23.26 -13.16 -13.38
C GLU A 425 24.21 -12.70 -12.25
N LYS A 426 24.24 -13.42 -11.13
CA LYS A 426 25.21 -13.21 -10.04
C LYS A 426 26.61 -13.75 -10.36
N GLY A 427 26.78 -14.45 -11.49
CA GLY A 427 28.04 -15.12 -11.84
C GLY A 427 28.34 -16.34 -10.97
N GLU A 428 27.36 -16.83 -10.20
CA GLU A 428 27.46 -18.04 -9.41
C GLU A 428 27.34 -19.24 -10.37
N ARG A 429 28.35 -20.12 -10.34
CA ARG A 429 28.30 -21.36 -11.13
C ARG A 429 27.11 -22.16 -10.60
N VAL A 430 26.16 -22.50 -11.49
CA VAL A 430 25.13 -23.50 -11.21
C VAL A 430 25.84 -24.83 -11.01
N GLY A 431 26.26 -25.08 -9.76
CA GLY A 431 26.88 -26.32 -9.35
C GLY A 431 25.79 -27.37 -9.32
N SER A 432 25.75 -28.21 -10.34
CA SER A 432 25.12 -29.52 -10.24
C SER A 432 25.59 -30.16 -8.94
N SER A 433 24.65 -30.48 -8.06
CA SER A 433 24.89 -31.34 -6.91
C SER A 433 25.54 -32.65 -7.39
N GLY A 434 26.85 -32.76 -7.17
CA GLY A 434 27.68 -33.88 -7.61
C GLY A 434 29.09 -33.39 -7.94
N GLY A 435 30.03 -33.57 -7.01
CA GLY A 435 31.42 -33.14 -7.14
C GLY A 435 32.13 -33.81 -8.31
N GLY A 436 32.05 -33.20 -9.49
CA GLY A 436 32.86 -33.51 -10.67
C GLY A 436 33.70 -32.30 -11.05
N SER A 437 35.01 -32.47 -11.12
CA SER A 437 35.93 -31.43 -11.59
C SER A 437 35.63 -31.07 -13.04
N VAL A 438 35.81 -29.80 -13.42
CA VAL A 438 35.63 -29.28 -14.79
C VAL A 438 36.46 -30.04 -15.85
N LEU A 439 37.48 -30.79 -15.40
CA LEU A 439 38.33 -31.61 -16.26
C LEU A 439 37.64 -32.89 -16.78
N ASP A 440 36.58 -33.36 -16.15
CA ASP A 440 35.90 -34.61 -16.54
C ASP A 440 34.78 -34.38 -17.56
N GLY A 441 34.39 -33.12 -17.81
CA GLY A 441 33.16 -32.79 -18.53
C GLY A 441 33.26 -32.60 -20.04
N ASN A 442 34.44 -32.72 -20.69
CA ASN A 442 34.49 -32.47 -22.14
C ASN A 442 35.70 -33.10 -22.85
N ALA A 443 35.57 -34.39 -23.20
CA ALA A 443 36.57 -35.12 -23.99
C ALA A 443 36.82 -34.51 -25.38
N GLU A 444 35.80 -33.88 -25.98
CA GLU A 444 35.91 -33.24 -27.30
C GLU A 444 36.77 -31.98 -27.28
N ASN A 445 36.66 -31.15 -26.23
CA ASN A 445 37.51 -29.96 -26.10
C ASN A 445 38.97 -30.33 -25.80
N LYS A 446 39.19 -31.43 -25.07
CA LYS A 446 40.52 -31.98 -24.81
C LYS A 446 41.20 -32.41 -26.12
N ALA A 447 40.47 -33.12 -26.99
CA ALA A 447 40.95 -33.53 -28.30
C ALA A 447 41.24 -32.34 -29.23
N MET A 448 40.40 -31.30 -29.22
CA MET A 448 40.64 -30.08 -30.02
C MET A 448 41.87 -29.29 -29.58
N LEU A 449 42.15 -29.22 -28.27
CA LEU A 449 43.33 -28.52 -27.73
C LEU A 449 44.65 -29.25 -28.05
N GLU A 450 44.64 -30.58 -28.06
CA GLU A 450 45.78 -31.39 -28.51
C GLU A 450 46.01 -31.29 -30.02
N MET A 451 44.94 -31.30 -30.83
CA MET A 451 45.04 -31.07 -32.27
C MET A 451 45.51 -29.65 -32.63
N ALA A 452 45.30 -28.67 -31.74
CA ALA A 452 45.82 -27.31 -31.87
C ALA A 452 47.25 -27.13 -31.34
N GLY A 453 47.94 -28.21 -30.95
CA GLY A 453 49.35 -28.20 -30.54
C GLY A 453 49.62 -27.62 -29.14
N LYS A 454 48.58 -27.45 -28.29
CA LYS A 454 48.74 -26.95 -26.92
C LYS A 454 48.87 -28.13 -25.94
N LYS A 455 50.02 -28.23 -25.28
CA LYS A 455 50.26 -29.22 -24.21
C LYS A 455 49.56 -28.79 -22.92
N MET A 456 48.77 -29.68 -22.33
CA MET A 456 48.14 -29.45 -21.04
C MET A 456 49.13 -29.77 -19.90
N HIS A 457 49.27 -28.86 -18.94
CA HIS A 457 50.27 -28.96 -17.87
C HIS A 457 49.67 -29.26 -16.48
N SER A 458 48.38 -29.57 -16.38
CA SER A 458 47.67 -29.68 -15.09
C SER A 458 47.36 -31.11 -14.61
N ASP A 459 47.81 -32.16 -15.29
CA ASP A 459 47.53 -33.56 -14.88
C ASP A 459 48.31 -33.99 -13.60
N GLY A 460 49.23 -33.16 -13.11
CA GLY A 460 50.11 -33.48 -11.98
C GLY A 460 49.70 -32.95 -10.59
N LEU A 461 48.59 -32.22 -10.47
CA LEU A 461 48.14 -31.67 -9.18
C LEU A 461 46.74 -32.22 -8.83
N ARG A 462 46.71 -33.47 -8.38
CA ARG A 462 45.56 -34.03 -7.65
C ARG A 462 45.95 -34.15 -6.18
N GLU A 463 45.20 -33.52 -5.30
CA GLU A 463 45.26 -33.86 -3.88
C GLU A 463 44.69 -35.28 -3.69
N PRO A 464 45.32 -36.16 -2.91
CA PRO A 464 44.81 -37.51 -2.69
C PRO A 464 43.50 -37.47 -1.90
N GLU A 465 42.59 -38.40 -2.21
CA GLU A 465 41.30 -38.52 -1.53
C GLU A 465 41.49 -38.81 -0.03
N PRO A 466 40.67 -38.19 0.86
CA PRO A 466 40.66 -38.54 2.27
C PRO A 466 40.17 -40.00 2.44
N THR A 467 40.85 -40.74 3.30
CA THR A 467 40.58 -42.15 3.62
C THR A 467 39.39 -42.33 4.56
#